data_AF-A0A1V8TV56-F1
#
_entry.id   AF-A0A1V8TV56-F1
#
_cell.length_a   1.000
_cell.length_b   1.000
_cell.length_c   1.000
_cell.angle_alpha   90.00
_cell.angle_beta   90.00
_cell.angle_gamma   90.00
#
_symmetry.space_group_name_H-M   'P 1'
#
loop_
_entity.id
_entity.type
_entity.pdbx_description
1 polymer ?
#
loop_
_entity_poly.entity_id
_entity_poly.type
_entity_poly.pdbx_seq_one_letter_code
_entity_poly.pdbx_strand_id
1 'polypeptide(L)'
;MNQYLDKVYNWQPRAPTDPTILLRNLMLVQHLAGGAAVQGVGVDPLAAVTGLTATLAIDANSRPNPLRDSTQGFFQIPLIQPGCTRTSVRERIIDTVAKGYPLTIRSNCHVTKILFNTTGSAPRASGVEFLDGAHLYRASPLSGGGGTAGSARATKESELQALGIKVIKNLPGLGKNMQDRYEVPVNVVHPNDFALLDGCTFDAKPHDKCYQQWVNNPYILAQRGAYGSNGLAATMSVRSSTADDSSIDMYISGGPVNLKGYFPRWGDAAVRDHKHFSW
;
A
#
# COMPACT_ATOMS: atom_id res chain seq x y z
N MET A 1 14.84 7.76 -16.31
CA MET A 1 13.96 7.18 -15.27
C MET A 1 14.40 5.78 -14.83
N ASN A 2 14.68 4.86 -15.77
CA ASN A 2 15.02 3.45 -15.48
C ASN A 2 16.13 3.25 -14.44
N GLN A 3 17.25 3.96 -14.52
CA GLN A 3 18.36 3.84 -13.55
C GLN A 3 17.96 4.11 -12.08
N TYR A 4 16.98 4.98 -11.84
CA TYR A 4 16.52 5.30 -10.49
C TYR A 4 15.53 4.24 -10.01
N LEU A 5 14.69 3.75 -10.92
CA LEU A 5 13.75 2.68 -10.64
C LEU A 5 14.47 1.35 -10.36
N ASP A 6 15.55 1.03 -11.10
CA ASP A 6 16.41 -0.14 -10.84
C ASP A 6 16.98 -0.10 -9.41
N LYS A 7 17.42 1.09 -8.97
CA LYS A 7 17.87 1.29 -7.59
C LYS A 7 16.76 1.05 -6.57
N VAL A 8 15.51 1.41 -6.87
CA VAL A 8 14.36 1.15 -5.99
C VAL A 8 14.14 -0.35 -5.82
N TYR A 9 14.12 -1.12 -6.91
CA TYR A 9 13.91 -2.57 -6.84
C TYR A 9 14.97 -3.30 -6.03
N ASN A 10 16.20 -2.78 -5.95
CA ASN A 10 17.26 -3.38 -5.14
C ASN A 10 16.97 -3.37 -3.63
N TRP A 11 16.25 -2.37 -3.12
CA TRP A 11 15.91 -2.28 -1.69
C TRP A 11 14.41 -2.44 -1.41
N GLN A 12 13.57 -2.47 -2.44
CA GLN A 12 12.13 -2.66 -2.36
C GLN A 12 11.66 -3.74 -3.35
N PRO A 13 12.12 -4.99 -3.19
CA PRO A 13 11.72 -6.07 -4.08
C PRO A 13 10.22 -6.34 -3.95
N ARG A 14 9.62 -6.81 -5.06
CA ARG A 14 8.22 -7.27 -5.09
C ARG A 14 8.18 -8.77 -5.31
N ALA A 15 7.21 -9.42 -4.69
CA ALA A 15 6.89 -10.82 -4.89
C ALA A 15 5.37 -11.00 -4.99
N PRO A 16 4.88 -11.93 -5.83
CA PRO A 16 3.50 -12.38 -5.79
C PRO A 16 3.18 -13.10 -4.47
N THR A 17 1.90 -13.30 -4.16
CA THR A 17 1.55 -14.34 -3.17
C THR A 17 1.74 -15.71 -3.81
N ASP A 18 2.32 -16.66 -3.08
CA ASP A 18 2.39 -18.06 -3.52
C ASP A 18 0.97 -18.61 -3.81
N PRO A 19 0.64 -19.01 -5.05
CA PRO A 19 -0.71 -19.41 -5.45
C PRO A 19 -1.21 -20.71 -4.79
N THR A 20 -0.32 -21.51 -4.18
CA THR A 20 -0.69 -22.76 -3.49
C THR A 20 -1.62 -22.56 -2.29
N ILE A 21 -1.67 -21.34 -1.75
CA ILE A 21 -2.67 -20.90 -0.76
C ILE A 21 -4.13 -21.09 -1.22
N LEU A 22 -4.40 -21.07 -2.53
CA LEU A 22 -5.73 -21.29 -3.11
C LEU A 22 -6.24 -22.72 -2.91
N LEU A 23 -5.32 -23.69 -2.76
CA LEU A 23 -5.67 -25.09 -2.50
C LEU A 23 -6.51 -25.28 -1.23
N ARG A 24 -6.50 -24.27 -0.35
CA ARG A 24 -7.17 -24.31 0.96
C ARG A 24 -8.54 -23.64 0.96
N ASN A 25 -9.00 -23.07 -0.15
CA ASN A 25 -10.24 -22.28 -0.16
C ASN A 25 -10.95 -22.24 -1.52
N LEU A 26 -11.92 -23.13 -1.72
CA LEU A 26 -12.72 -23.21 -2.94
C LEU A 26 -13.51 -21.92 -3.22
N MET A 27 -14.05 -21.27 -2.18
CA MET A 27 -14.83 -20.04 -2.34
C MET A 27 -13.96 -18.90 -2.87
N LEU A 28 -12.72 -18.78 -2.40
CA LEU A 28 -11.75 -17.82 -2.94
C LEU A 28 -11.40 -18.16 -4.40
N VAL A 29 -11.16 -19.43 -4.72
CA VAL A 29 -10.91 -19.89 -6.09
C VAL A 29 -12.06 -19.50 -7.03
N GLN A 30 -13.32 -19.63 -6.60
CA GLN A 30 -14.49 -19.26 -7.40
C GLN A 30 -14.54 -17.76 -7.73
N HIS A 31 -14.22 -16.87 -6.77
CA HIS A 31 -14.12 -15.43 -7.03
C HIS A 31 -13.04 -15.11 -8.05
N LEU A 32 -11.85 -15.69 -7.89
CA LEU A 32 -10.74 -15.44 -8.80
C LEU A 32 -11.01 -15.98 -10.21
N ALA A 33 -11.61 -17.17 -10.32
CA ALA A 33 -12.03 -17.73 -11.59
C ALA A 33 -13.10 -16.87 -12.28
N GLY A 34 -14.06 -16.33 -11.52
CA GLY A 34 -15.06 -15.39 -12.03
C GLY A 34 -14.43 -14.11 -12.57
N GLY A 35 -13.52 -13.49 -11.81
CA GLY A 35 -12.78 -12.30 -12.26
C GLY A 35 -11.92 -12.56 -13.50
N ALA A 36 -11.24 -13.70 -13.56
CA ALA A 36 -10.48 -14.12 -14.72
C ALA A 36 -11.37 -14.31 -15.96
N ALA A 37 -12.54 -14.95 -15.80
CA ALA A 37 -13.50 -15.16 -16.89
C ALA A 37 -14.04 -13.84 -17.46
N VAL A 38 -14.29 -12.83 -16.62
CA VAL A 38 -14.69 -11.48 -17.07
C VAL A 38 -13.62 -10.84 -17.96
N GLN A 39 -12.34 -11.12 -17.69
CA GLN A 39 -11.21 -10.65 -18.52
C GLN A 39 -10.93 -11.55 -19.73
N GLY A 40 -11.84 -12.50 -20.06
CA GLY A 40 -11.67 -13.41 -21.18
C GLY A 40 -10.59 -14.48 -20.95
N VAL A 41 -10.10 -14.63 -19.72
CA VAL A 41 -9.18 -15.70 -19.35
C VAL A 41 -10.00 -16.95 -19.05
N GLY A 42 -10.01 -17.88 -20.01
CA GLY A 42 -10.74 -19.16 -19.91
C GLY A 42 -10.13 -20.07 -18.84
N VAL A 43 -10.57 -19.91 -17.60
CA VAL A 43 -10.19 -20.79 -16.49
C VAL A 43 -11.28 -21.86 -16.35
N ASP A 44 -10.96 -23.11 -16.67
CA ASP A 44 -11.84 -24.25 -16.36
C ASP A 44 -12.07 -24.30 -14.83
N PRO A 45 -13.31 -24.18 -14.32
CA PRO A 45 -13.61 -24.22 -12.89
C PRO A 45 -13.13 -25.49 -12.17
N LEU A 46 -13.04 -26.62 -12.88
CA LEU A 46 -12.56 -27.91 -12.33
C LEU A 46 -11.03 -28.03 -12.37
N ALA A 47 -10.35 -27.29 -13.25
CA ALA A 47 -8.89 -27.15 -13.30
C ALA A 47 -8.43 -25.74 -12.86
N ALA A 48 -9.27 -25.04 -12.09
CA ALA A 48 -9.13 -23.60 -11.86
C ALA A 48 -7.83 -23.24 -11.16
N VAL A 49 -7.34 -24.12 -10.29
CA VAL A 49 -6.06 -23.93 -9.61
C VAL A 49 -4.91 -23.87 -10.62
N THR A 50 -4.86 -24.79 -11.58
CA THR A 50 -3.81 -24.84 -12.61
C THR A 50 -3.95 -23.68 -13.59
N GLY A 51 -5.17 -23.36 -14.02
CA GLY A 51 -5.46 -22.23 -14.91
C GLY A 51 -5.13 -20.87 -14.28
N LEU A 52 -5.54 -20.64 -13.03
CA LEU A 52 -5.23 -19.42 -12.28
C LEU A 52 -3.75 -19.29 -11.98
N THR A 53 -3.00 -20.38 -11.81
CA THR A 53 -1.55 -20.30 -11.55
C THR A 53 -0.80 -19.60 -12.69
N ALA A 54 -1.15 -19.90 -13.94
CA ALA A 54 -0.55 -19.23 -15.10
C ALA A 54 -0.97 -17.76 -15.19
N THR A 55 -2.23 -17.45 -14.90
CA THR A 55 -2.76 -16.07 -14.91
C THR A 55 -2.15 -15.22 -13.79
N LEU A 56 -1.99 -15.78 -12.59
CA LEU A 56 -1.43 -15.09 -11.43
C LEU A 56 0.10 -14.98 -11.48
N ALA A 57 0.78 -15.70 -12.38
CA ALA A 57 2.21 -15.54 -12.63
C ALA A 57 2.55 -14.27 -13.42
N ILE A 58 1.56 -13.56 -13.97
CA ILE A 58 1.78 -12.37 -14.78
C ILE A 58 1.85 -11.12 -13.88
N ASP A 59 2.96 -10.39 -13.94
CA ASP A 59 3.13 -9.10 -13.25
C ASP A 59 2.53 -7.96 -14.09
N ALA A 60 1.48 -7.31 -13.59
CA ALA A 60 0.89 -6.10 -14.17
C ALA A 60 1.94 -4.97 -14.36
N ASN A 61 3.01 -4.99 -13.57
CA ASN A 61 4.11 -4.03 -13.62
C ASN A 61 5.33 -4.54 -14.41
N SER A 62 5.17 -5.59 -15.24
CA SER A 62 6.24 -6.18 -16.04
C SER A 62 6.88 -5.14 -16.97
N ARG A 63 8.13 -4.77 -16.66
CA ARG A 63 8.90 -3.76 -17.42
C ARG A 63 9.31 -4.20 -18.83
N PRO A 64 9.58 -5.50 -19.09
CA PRO A 64 9.82 -5.95 -20.44
C PRO A 64 8.60 -5.80 -21.37
N ASN A 65 7.39 -5.64 -20.83
CA ASN A 65 6.19 -5.41 -21.64
C ASN A 65 6.13 -3.94 -22.10
N PRO A 66 6.33 -3.62 -23.40
CA PRO A 66 6.23 -2.25 -23.90
C PRO A 66 4.81 -1.69 -23.85
N LEU A 67 3.80 -2.56 -23.73
CA LEU A 67 2.38 -2.20 -23.63
C LEU A 67 1.89 -2.22 -22.18
N ARG A 68 2.77 -2.22 -21.18
CA ARG A 68 2.42 -2.33 -19.76
C ARG A 68 1.24 -1.43 -19.37
N ASP A 69 1.31 -0.16 -19.73
CA ASP A 69 0.31 0.85 -19.34
C ASP A 69 -1.03 0.73 -20.08
N SER A 70 -1.11 -0.09 -21.13
CA SER A 70 -2.33 -0.32 -21.92
C SER A 70 -2.79 -1.78 -21.91
N THR A 71 -2.06 -2.66 -21.22
CA THR A 71 -2.37 -4.10 -21.17
C THR A 71 -3.49 -4.34 -20.17
N GLN A 72 -4.69 -4.61 -20.67
CA GLN A 72 -5.81 -5.06 -19.84
C GLN A 72 -5.62 -6.53 -19.45
N GLY A 73 -6.22 -6.95 -18.35
CA GLY A 73 -6.20 -8.35 -17.96
C GLY A 73 -6.40 -8.59 -16.47
N PHE A 74 -6.28 -9.86 -16.09
CA PHE A 74 -6.34 -10.32 -14.71
C PHE A 74 -4.94 -10.64 -14.19
N PHE A 75 -4.55 -10.00 -13.09
CA PHE A 75 -3.21 -10.09 -12.53
C PHE A 75 -3.25 -10.38 -11.04
N GLN A 76 -2.14 -10.87 -10.51
CA GLN A 76 -1.92 -10.86 -9.08
C GLN A 76 -1.41 -9.49 -8.63
N ILE A 77 -1.87 -8.99 -7.48
CA ILE A 77 -1.33 -7.75 -6.91
C ILE A 77 0.09 -8.02 -6.38
N PRO A 78 1.13 -7.32 -6.88
CA PRO A 78 2.49 -7.51 -6.40
C PRO A 78 2.67 -6.94 -5.00
N LEU A 79 3.43 -7.64 -4.17
CA LEU A 79 3.60 -7.29 -2.77
C LEU A 79 5.06 -7.01 -2.42
N ILE A 80 5.27 -5.98 -1.61
CA ILE A 80 6.60 -5.61 -1.12
C ILE A 80 6.81 -6.32 0.22
N GLN A 81 7.08 -7.62 0.13
CA GLN A 81 7.18 -8.49 1.31
C GLN A 81 8.19 -9.64 1.13
N PRO A 82 9.49 -9.37 0.95
CA PRO A 82 10.48 -10.44 0.88
C PRO A 82 10.33 -11.37 2.10
N GLY A 83 10.17 -12.68 1.84
CA GLY A 83 9.93 -13.68 2.88
C GLY A 83 8.62 -13.50 3.67
N CYS A 84 7.55 -13.03 3.03
CA CYS A 84 6.24 -12.77 3.67
C CYS A 84 6.28 -11.72 4.78
N THR A 85 7.29 -10.83 4.80
CA THR A 85 7.40 -9.74 5.78
C THR A 85 7.39 -8.41 5.06
N ARG A 86 6.42 -7.54 5.36
CA ARG A 86 6.31 -6.21 4.75
C ARG A 86 7.63 -5.47 4.87
N THR A 87 8.11 -4.97 3.74
CA THR A 87 9.27 -4.06 3.66
C THR A 87 8.81 -2.73 3.09
N SER A 88 9.40 -1.64 3.57
CA SER A 88 9.03 -0.29 3.21
C SER A 88 10.25 0.63 3.19
N VAL A 89 10.01 1.91 2.90
CA VAL A 89 11.03 2.96 2.99
C VAL A 89 11.64 3.05 4.40
N ARG A 90 10.89 2.64 5.44
CA ARG A 90 11.37 2.60 6.83
C ARG A 90 12.64 1.76 6.96
N GLU A 91 12.64 0.56 6.43
CA GLU A 91 13.77 -0.38 6.52
C GLU A 91 14.99 0.22 5.82
N ARG A 92 14.80 0.82 4.64
CA ARG A 92 15.86 1.50 3.90
C ARG A 92 16.48 2.66 4.69
N ILE A 93 15.67 3.44 5.39
CA ILE A 93 16.11 4.55 6.23
C ILE A 93 16.94 4.01 7.41
N ILE A 94 16.43 3.00 8.12
CA ILE A 94 17.11 2.38 9.27
C ILE A 94 18.46 1.78 8.85
N ASP A 95 18.49 1.01 7.76
CA ASP A 95 19.71 0.42 7.22
C ASP A 95 20.76 1.48 6.84
N THR A 96 20.30 2.64 6.37
CA THR A 96 21.19 3.75 5.98
C THR A 96 21.84 4.38 7.20
N VAL A 97 21.10 4.57 8.29
CA VAL A 97 21.66 5.01 9.57
C VAL A 97 22.62 3.96 10.14
N ALA A 98 22.23 2.68 10.14
CA ALA A 98 23.06 1.59 10.64
C ALA A 98 24.39 1.45 9.88
N LYS A 99 24.42 1.79 8.59
CA LYS A 99 25.64 1.82 7.77
C LYS A 99 26.54 3.05 8.03
N GLY A 100 26.18 3.93 8.96
CA GLY A 100 27.00 5.09 9.34
C GLY A 100 26.94 6.25 8.35
N TYR A 101 25.98 6.28 7.43
CA TYR A 101 25.76 7.46 6.61
C TYR A 101 25.35 8.66 7.50
N PRO A 102 25.66 9.90 7.11
CA PRO A 102 25.34 11.10 7.88
C PRO A 102 23.84 11.46 7.79
N LEU A 103 22.98 10.53 8.24
CA LEU A 103 21.54 10.65 8.29
C LEU A 103 21.08 10.66 9.75
N THR A 104 20.44 11.75 10.16
CA THR A 104 19.81 11.87 11.48
C THR A 104 18.30 11.69 11.33
N ILE A 105 17.71 10.81 12.14
CA ILE A 105 16.26 10.61 12.21
C ILE A 105 15.77 11.19 13.53
N ARG A 106 14.78 12.08 13.48
CA ARG A 106 14.11 12.65 14.65
C ARG A 106 12.63 12.25 14.61
N SER A 107 12.29 11.13 15.25
CA SER A 107 10.90 10.72 15.43
C SER A 107 10.22 11.58 16.50
N ASN A 108 8.88 11.57 16.53
CA ASN A 108 8.09 12.40 17.45
C ASN A 108 8.45 13.89 17.36
N CYS A 109 8.68 14.39 16.15
CA CYS A 109 9.04 15.78 15.89
C CYS A 109 8.08 16.33 14.82
N HIS A 110 7.26 17.30 15.20
CA HIS A 110 6.33 17.96 14.31
C HIS A 110 6.90 19.29 13.86
N VAL A 111 7.31 19.36 12.59
CA VAL A 111 7.74 20.63 11.96
C VAL A 111 6.54 21.57 11.89
N THR A 112 6.69 22.77 12.45
CA THR A 112 5.62 23.77 12.55
C THR A 112 5.80 24.91 11.57
N LYS A 113 7.03 25.22 11.17
CA LYS A 113 7.32 26.39 10.33
C LYS A 113 8.65 26.26 9.60
N ILE A 114 8.74 26.85 8.41
CA ILE A 114 9.99 27.02 7.67
C ILE A 114 10.58 28.41 7.97
N LEU A 115 11.88 28.45 8.22
CA LEU A 115 12.66 29.68 8.43
C LEU A 115 13.26 30.15 7.11
N PHE A 116 13.11 31.44 6.77
CA PHE A 116 13.63 32.00 5.52
C PHE A 116 14.70 33.06 5.77
N ASN A 117 15.78 33.00 5.00
CA ASN A 117 16.70 34.10 4.80
C ASN A 117 16.19 34.97 3.64
N THR A 118 16.00 36.27 3.88
CA THR A 118 15.48 37.24 2.92
C THR A 118 16.49 38.32 2.52
N THR A 119 17.78 38.14 2.81
CA THR A 119 18.81 39.15 2.50
C THR A 119 19.22 39.17 1.02
N GLY A 120 18.86 38.15 0.24
CA GLY A 120 19.14 38.05 -1.19
C GLY A 120 17.97 38.50 -2.07
N SER A 121 18.15 38.41 -3.40
CA SER A 121 17.13 38.75 -4.40
C SER A 121 15.89 37.84 -4.38
N ALA A 122 16.00 36.66 -3.75
CA ALA A 122 14.90 35.74 -3.52
C ALA A 122 14.98 35.16 -2.10
N PRO A 123 13.84 34.99 -1.42
CA PRO A 123 13.79 34.29 -0.13
C PRO A 123 14.33 32.86 -0.25
N ARG A 124 15.21 32.48 0.67
CA ARG A 124 15.83 31.15 0.73
C ARG A 124 15.46 30.45 2.03
N ALA A 125 14.89 29.25 1.95
CA ALA A 125 14.67 28.43 3.13
C ALA A 125 16.02 28.11 3.80
N SER A 126 16.09 28.31 5.12
CA SER A 126 17.31 28.27 5.93
C SER A 126 17.19 27.35 7.14
N GLY A 127 16.00 26.80 7.39
CA GLY A 127 15.73 25.93 8.52
C GLY A 127 14.24 25.71 8.76
N VAL A 128 13.93 25.09 9.89
CA VAL A 128 12.59 24.86 10.38
C VAL A 128 12.52 25.07 11.90
N GLU A 129 11.36 25.52 12.37
CA GLU A 129 10.95 25.37 13.77
C GLU A 129 10.14 24.06 13.88
N PHE A 130 10.25 23.39 15.02
CA PHE A 130 9.52 22.17 15.30
C PHE A 130 9.13 22.06 16.78
N LEU A 131 8.23 21.12 17.06
CA LEU A 131 7.87 20.69 18.39
C LEU A 131 8.22 19.20 18.55
N ASP A 132 8.97 18.83 19.58
CA ASP A 132 9.18 17.43 19.95
C ASP A 132 8.10 16.95 20.91
N GLY A 133 7.48 15.81 20.60
CA GLY A 133 6.41 15.18 21.36
C GLY A 133 5.61 14.23 20.49
N ALA A 134 4.94 13.27 21.13
CA ALA A 134 4.01 12.38 20.45
C ALA A 134 2.68 13.11 20.19
N HIS A 135 1.98 12.72 19.12
CA HIS A 135 0.60 13.14 18.83
C HIS A 135 0.38 14.67 18.75
N LEU A 136 1.36 15.41 18.22
CA LEU A 136 1.28 16.86 18.08
C LEU A 136 0.48 17.32 16.83
N TYR A 137 0.30 16.44 15.85
CA TYR A 137 -0.41 16.78 14.62
C TYR A 137 -1.92 16.56 14.77
N ARG A 138 -2.70 17.62 14.52
CA ARG A 138 -4.16 17.66 14.75
C ARG A 138 -4.97 16.57 14.03
N ALA A 139 -4.46 16.03 12.92
CA ALA A 139 -5.14 14.99 12.17
C ALA A 139 -5.05 13.61 12.86
N SER A 140 -4.20 13.47 13.89
CA SER A 140 -4.16 12.26 14.70
C SER A 140 -5.38 12.20 15.63
N PRO A 141 -6.07 11.04 15.71
CA PRO A 141 -7.13 10.85 16.70
C PRO A 141 -6.63 10.86 18.15
N LEU A 142 -5.31 10.75 18.35
CA LEU A 142 -4.65 10.83 19.66
C LEU A 142 -4.10 12.24 19.94
N SER A 143 -4.47 13.23 19.12
CA SER A 143 -3.91 14.58 19.23
C SER A 143 -4.22 15.26 20.57
N GLY A 144 -3.36 16.20 20.96
CA GLY A 144 -3.46 16.91 22.25
C GLY A 144 -2.20 16.83 23.12
N GLY A 145 -1.13 16.21 22.62
CA GLY A 145 0.16 16.19 23.31
C GLY A 145 0.78 17.57 23.47
N GLY A 146 1.52 17.77 24.58
CA GLY A 146 2.40 18.93 24.75
C GLY A 146 3.72 18.72 24.02
N GLY A 147 4.20 19.75 23.31
CA GLY A 147 5.44 19.69 22.54
C GLY A 147 6.53 20.60 23.09
N THR A 148 7.79 20.17 23.01
CA THR A 148 8.96 21.00 23.35
C THR A 148 9.47 21.71 22.10
N ALA A 149 9.57 23.04 22.15
CA ALA A 149 10.00 23.82 20.99
C ALA A 149 11.49 23.64 20.68
N GLY A 150 11.81 23.58 19.39
CA GLY A 150 13.17 23.52 18.87
C GLY A 150 13.28 24.09 17.46
N SER A 151 14.51 24.18 16.95
CA SER A 151 14.76 24.59 15.56
C SER A 151 15.96 23.86 14.98
N ALA A 152 15.95 23.67 13.66
CA ALA A 152 17.05 23.08 12.90
C ALA A 152 17.32 23.94 11.66
N ARG A 153 18.59 24.21 11.35
CA ARG A 153 18.97 24.93 10.13
C ARG A 153 19.21 23.95 8.99
N ALA A 154 18.68 24.26 7.83
CA ALA A 154 18.79 23.44 6.62
C ALA A 154 19.43 24.29 5.51
N THR A 155 20.31 23.69 4.72
CA THR A 155 21.00 24.37 3.62
C THR A 155 20.30 24.24 2.26
N LYS A 156 19.17 23.52 2.13
CA LYS A 156 18.37 23.40 0.88
C LYS A 156 16.85 23.17 1.11
N GLU A 157 16.07 23.48 0.07
CA GLU A 157 14.71 24.03 0.04
C GLU A 157 13.48 23.07 0.17
N SER A 158 12.34 23.58 0.68
CA SER A 158 10.97 23.62 0.07
C SER A 158 9.82 23.84 1.12
N GLU A 159 8.54 23.85 0.69
CA GLU A 159 7.41 24.78 0.96
C GLU A 159 6.37 24.44 2.08
N LEU A 160 5.60 25.46 2.51
CA LEU A 160 4.11 25.57 2.65
C LEU A 160 3.65 26.53 3.76
N GLN A 161 2.56 27.29 3.51
CA GLN A 161 1.85 28.16 4.47
C GLN A 161 0.33 27.97 4.35
N ALA A 162 -0.36 27.75 5.47
CA ALA A 162 -1.83 27.80 5.54
C ALA A 162 -2.37 28.27 6.91
N LEU A 163 -1.62 29.08 7.68
CA LEU A 163 -1.95 29.33 9.10
C LEU A 163 -1.78 30.79 9.58
N GLY A 164 -1.93 31.80 8.71
CA GLY A 164 -1.72 33.22 9.10
C GLY A 164 -0.26 33.67 9.04
N ILE A 165 0.50 33.09 8.10
CA ILE A 165 1.94 33.23 7.97
C ILE A 165 2.24 34.22 6.82
N LYS A 166 3.16 35.18 7.02
CA LYS A 166 3.53 36.23 6.05
C LYS A 166 3.88 35.63 4.67
N VAL A 167 3.17 36.02 3.60
CA VAL A 167 3.42 35.53 2.23
C VAL A 167 4.83 35.91 1.76
N ILE A 168 5.61 34.91 1.37
CA ILE A 168 7.01 35.05 0.93
C ILE A 168 7.14 35.02 -0.61
N LYS A 169 6.34 34.17 -1.28
CA LYS A 169 6.23 34.10 -2.73
C LYS A 169 4.83 33.64 -3.11
N ASN A 170 4.19 34.31 -4.06
CA ASN A 170 2.88 33.89 -4.57
C ASN A 170 3.07 32.79 -5.62
N LEU A 171 2.52 31.59 -5.35
CA LEU A 171 2.55 30.44 -6.24
C LEU A 171 1.11 29.94 -6.45
N PRO A 172 0.41 30.40 -7.50
CA PRO A 172 -1.03 30.15 -7.65
C PRO A 172 -1.39 28.67 -7.88
N GLY A 173 -0.43 27.82 -8.26
CA GLY A 173 -0.61 26.37 -8.38
C GLY A 173 -0.44 25.58 -7.08
N LEU A 174 0.02 26.22 -6.00
CA LEU A 174 0.27 25.56 -4.72
C LEU A 174 -1.07 25.10 -4.10
N GLY A 175 -1.15 23.81 -3.76
CA GLY A 175 -2.38 23.20 -3.27
C GLY A 175 -3.48 23.01 -4.32
N LYS A 176 -3.20 23.31 -5.60
CA LYS A 176 -4.06 22.98 -6.74
C LYS A 176 -3.63 21.63 -7.34
N ASN A 177 -4.43 21.11 -8.29
CA ASN A 177 -4.16 19.86 -9.00
C ASN A 177 -3.96 18.66 -8.05
N MET A 178 -4.72 18.63 -6.94
CA MET A 178 -4.81 17.44 -6.11
C MET A 178 -5.45 16.34 -6.95
N GLN A 179 -4.73 15.24 -7.11
CA GLN A 179 -5.19 14.05 -7.80
C GLN A 179 -5.16 12.90 -6.81
N ASP A 180 -6.22 12.12 -6.82
CA ASP A 180 -6.33 10.88 -6.08
C ASP A 180 -7.10 9.88 -6.92
N ARG A 181 -7.17 8.64 -6.45
CA ARG A 181 -8.03 7.61 -7.03
C ARG A 181 -9.22 7.39 -6.11
N TYR A 182 -10.42 7.49 -6.65
CA TYR A 182 -11.62 7.12 -5.89
C TYR A 182 -11.69 5.61 -5.77
N GLU A 183 -11.79 5.12 -4.54
CA GLU A 183 -12.01 3.72 -4.24
C GLU A 183 -13.50 3.50 -3.91
N VAL A 184 -14.15 2.61 -4.67
CA VAL A 184 -15.58 2.31 -4.51
C VAL A 184 -15.72 0.81 -4.27
N PRO A 185 -16.04 0.38 -3.03
CA PRO A 185 -16.11 -1.04 -2.72
C PRO A 185 -17.44 -1.65 -3.15
N VAL A 186 -17.39 -2.86 -3.73
CA VAL A 186 -18.57 -3.69 -4.01
C VAL A 186 -18.49 -4.98 -3.19
N ASN A 187 -19.33 -5.08 -2.14
CA ASN A 187 -19.23 -6.16 -1.16
C ASN A 187 -20.27 -7.25 -1.43
N VAL A 188 -19.82 -8.49 -1.42
CA VAL A 188 -20.64 -9.70 -1.48
C VAL A 188 -20.54 -10.42 -0.14
N VAL A 189 -21.69 -10.89 0.37
CA VAL A 189 -21.78 -11.66 1.62
C VAL A 189 -22.07 -13.11 1.29
N HIS A 190 -21.27 -14.03 1.87
CA HIS A 190 -21.44 -15.46 1.74
C HIS A 190 -22.13 -16.06 2.97
N PRO A 191 -22.79 -17.22 2.83
CA PRO A 191 -23.37 -17.93 3.96
C PRO A 191 -22.31 -18.53 4.90
N ASN A 192 -21.11 -18.82 4.38
CA ASN A 192 -20.00 -19.43 5.11
C ASN A 192 -18.77 -18.51 5.10
N ASP A 193 -17.89 -18.71 6.09
CA ASP A 193 -16.60 -18.03 6.15
C ASP A 193 -15.60 -18.59 5.12
N PHE A 194 -14.69 -17.75 4.65
CA PHE A 194 -13.52 -18.14 3.88
C PHE A 194 -12.61 -19.03 4.75
N ALA A 195 -12.52 -20.33 4.43
CA ALA A 195 -11.73 -21.31 5.18
C ALA A 195 -10.24 -20.92 5.35
N LEU A 196 -9.68 -20.15 4.40
CA LEU A 196 -8.32 -19.60 4.49
C LEU A 196 -8.11 -18.71 5.72
N LEU A 197 -9.20 -18.11 6.22
CA LEU A 197 -9.18 -17.14 7.32
C LEU A 197 -9.60 -17.75 8.66
N ASP A 198 -9.75 -19.08 8.75
CA ASP A 198 -10.13 -19.75 9.99
C ASP A 198 -9.12 -19.47 11.11
N GLY A 199 -9.61 -18.87 12.19
CA GLY A 199 -8.79 -18.48 13.34
C GLY A 199 -7.89 -17.27 13.13
N CYS A 200 -8.02 -16.53 12.02
CA CYS A 200 -7.35 -15.25 11.83
C CYS A 200 -8.09 -14.17 12.63
N THR A 201 -7.39 -13.36 13.43
CA THR A 201 -7.96 -12.15 14.05
C THR A 201 -7.28 -10.88 13.56
N PHE A 202 -6.13 -11.02 12.89
CA PHE A 202 -5.31 -9.95 12.33
C PHE A 202 -4.85 -8.91 13.36
N ASP A 203 -4.81 -9.28 14.64
CA ASP A 203 -4.39 -8.42 15.74
C ASP A 203 -2.99 -8.74 16.28
N ALA A 204 -2.31 -9.70 15.65
CA ALA A 204 -0.97 -10.18 15.98
C ALA A 204 -0.78 -10.59 17.46
N LYS A 205 -1.85 -11.07 18.10
CA LYS A 205 -1.79 -11.55 19.50
C LYS A 205 -1.64 -13.07 19.57
N PRO A 206 -1.28 -13.63 20.75
CA PRO A 206 -1.10 -15.08 20.89
C PRO A 206 -2.31 -15.94 20.50
N HIS A 207 -3.53 -15.41 20.56
CA HIS A 207 -4.74 -16.13 20.18
C HIS A 207 -4.98 -16.17 18.67
N ASP A 208 -4.29 -15.33 17.88
CA ASP A 208 -4.40 -15.30 16.43
C ASP A 208 -3.68 -16.51 15.82
N LYS A 209 -4.43 -17.51 15.37
CA LYS A 209 -3.84 -18.74 14.81
C LYS A 209 -3.06 -18.46 13.53
N CYS A 210 -3.53 -17.52 12.71
CA CYS A 210 -2.88 -17.16 11.46
C CYS A 210 -1.57 -16.41 11.70
N TYR A 211 -1.51 -15.60 12.75
CA TYR A 211 -0.25 -14.99 13.19
C TYR A 211 0.74 -16.06 13.66
N GLN A 212 0.30 -17.01 14.50
CA GLN A 212 1.15 -18.12 14.93
C GLN A 212 1.63 -18.97 13.76
N GLN A 213 0.76 -19.24 12.78
CA GLN A 213 1.12 -19.95 11.56
C GLN A 213 2.24 -19.21 10.80
N TRP A 214 2.11 -17.89 10.66
CA TRP A 214 3.11 -17.06 9.97
C TRP A 214 4.46 -17.02 10.68
N VAL A 215 4.45 -16.85 12.01
CA VAL A 215 5.68 -16.82 12.82
C VAL A 215 6.41 -18.17 12.77
N ASN A 216 5.67 -19.28 12.89
CA ASN A 216 6.27 -20.59 13.14
C ASN A 216 6.60 -21.39 11.87
N ASN A 217 6.09 -20.99 10.70
CA ASN A 217 6.26 -21.77 9.47
C ASN A 217 7.29 -21.17 8.49
N PRO A 218 7.95 -22.01 7.68
CA PRO A 218 8.86 -21.57 6.64
C PRO A 218 8.11 -20.92 5.47
N TYR A 219 8.83 -20.10 4.70
CA TYR A 219 8.33 -19.53 3.45
C TYR A 219 8.40 -20.55 2.30
N ILE A 220 7.57 -21.60 2.40
CA ILE A 220 7.49 -22.71 1.44
C ILE A 220 6.00 -23.02 1.22
N LEU A 221 5.56 -23.10 -0.04
CA LEU A 221 4.20 -23.56 -0.43
C LEU A 221 3.08 -22.89 0.41
N ALA A 222 3.15 -21.56 0.50
CA ALA A 222 2.26 -20.73 1.29
C ALA A 222 2.04 -21.16 2.75
N GLN A 223 2.97 -21.89 3.38
CA GLN A 223 2.81 -22.38 4.75
C GLN A 223 2.67 -21.26 5.79
N ARG A 224 3.13 -20.04 5.47
CA ARG A 224 2.94 -18.83 6.29
C ARG A 224 1.51 -18.26 6.28
N GLY A 225 0.60 -18.81 5.46
CA GLY A 225 -0.82 -18.51 5.51
C GLY A 225 -1.19 -17.06 5.23
N ALA A 226 -2.35 -16.63 5.75
CA ALA A 226 -2.98 -15.35 5.41
C ALA A 226 -2.10 -14.12 5.71
N TYR A 227 -1.30 -14.14 6.78
CA TYR A 227 -0.37 -13.05 7.13
C TYR A 227 0.79 -12.89 6.14
N GLY A 228 1.11 -13.93 5.37
CA GLY A 228 2.10 -13.87 4.30
C GLY A 228 1.56 -13.39 2.96
N SER A 229 0.32 -12.89 2.94
CA SER A 229 -0.40 -12.45 1.77
C SER A 229 -1.17 -11.17 2.06
N ASN A 230 -1.66 -10.51 1.02
CA ASN A 230 -2.71 -9.50 1.06
C ASN A 230 -4.12 -10.11 0.90
N GLY A 231 -4.30 -11.41 1.18
CA GLY A 231 -5.53 -12.15 0.93
C GLY A 231 -5.68 -12.72 -0.49
N LEU A 232 -4.57 -12.86 -1.22
CA LEU A 232 -4.51 -13.02 -2.70
C LEU A 232 -5.45 -12.07 -3.41
N ALA A 233 -5.31 -10.80 -3.09
CA ALA A 233 -6.03 -9.84 -3.89
C ALA A 233 -5.49 -9.92 -5.32
N ALA A 234 -6.36 -10.35 -6.23
CA ALA A 234 -6.15 -10.28 -7.65
C ALA A 234 -6.81 -9.00 -8.15
N THR A 235 -6.42 -8.59 -9.33
CA THR A 235 -6.86 -7.32 -9.89
C THR A 235 -7.15 -7.46 -11.37
N MET A 236 -8.18 -6.73 -11.80
CA MET A 236 -8.42 -6.47 -13.20
C MET A 236 -7.89 -5.08 -13.52
N SER A 237 -6.92 -5.01 -14.44
CA SER A 237 -6.53 -3.78 -15.09
C SER A 237 -7.46 -3.56 -16.27
N VAL A 238 -8.26 -2.50 -16.25
CA VAL A 238 -9.28 -2.26 -17.26
C VAL A 238 -9.14 -0.84 -17.80
N ARG A 239 -9.40 -0.69 -19.09
CA ARG A 239 -9.60 0.60 -19.73
C ARG A 239 -11.09 0.86 -19.85
N SER A 240 -11.58 1.94 -19.24
CA SER A 240 -12.96 2.35 -19.35
C SER A 240 -13.30 2.77 -20.79
N SER A 241 -14.58 2.76 -21.14
CA SER A 241 -15.06 3.30 -22.41
C SER A 241 -14.90 4.82 -22.52
N THR A 242 -14.52 5.48 -21.42
CA THR A 242 -14.36 6.94 -21.30
C THR A 242 -12.90 7.35 -21.09
N ALA A 243 -11.94 6.42 -21.19
CA ALA A 243 -10.53 6.72 -21.07
C ALA A 243 -10.09 7.71 -22.17
N ASP A 244 -9.28 8.70 -21.81
CA ASP A 244 -8.78 9.72 -22.73
C ASP A 244 -7.84 9.15 -23.81
N ASP A 245 -7.18 8.03 -23.50
CA ASP A 245 -6.25 7.35 -24.39
C ASP A 245 -6.28 5.83 -24.20
N SER A 246 -5.25 5.13 -24.72
CA SER A 246 -5.17 3.68 -24.65
C SER A 246 -4.80 3.11 -23.27
N SER A 247 -4.51 3.95 -22.28
CA SER A 247 -4.00 3.57 -20.97
C SER A 247 -5.08 2.94 -20.09
N ILE A 248 -4.64 2.15 -19.12
CA ILE A 248 -5.47 1.65 -18.03
C ILE A 248 -5.81 2.81 -17.10
N ASP A 249 -7.11 3.02 -16.87
CA ASP A 249 -7.65 4.05 -15.97
C ASP A 249 -8.45 3.46 -14.81
N MET A 250 -8.74 2.15 -14.83
CA MET A 250 -9.43 1.43 -13.76
C MET A 250 -8.62 0.23 -13.25
N TYR A 251 -8.61 0.07 -11.93
CA TYR A 251 -8.01 -1.06 -11.24
C TYR A 251 -9.05 -1.64 -10.28
N ILE A 252 -9.54 -2.85 -10.55
CA ILE A 252 -10.62 -3.48 -9.78
C ILE A 252 -10.00 -4.64 -9.00
N SER A 253 -9.82 -4.45 -7.70
CA SER A 253 -9.10 -5.40 -6.83
C SER A 253 -10.05 -6.15 -5.92
N GLY A 254 -10.04 -7.48 -5.98
CA GLY A 254 -10.90 -8.32 -5.17
C GLY A 254 -10.17 -8.94 -3.98
N GLY A 255 -10.78 -9.04 -2.79
CA GLY A 255 -10.22 -9.78 -1.67
C GLY A 255 -11.25 -10.17 -0.59
N PRO A 256 -10.94 -11.18 0.26
CA PRO A 256 -11.84 -11.68 1.30
C PRO A 256 -11.85 -10.76 2.54
N VAL A 257 -12.34 -9.54 2.35
CA VAL A 257 -12.47 -8.49 3.38
C VAL A 257 -13.82 -7.81 3.25
N ASN A 258 -14.28 -7.17 4.33
CA ASN A 258 -15.47 -6.32 4.34
C ASN A 258 -15.10 -4.84 4.23
N LEU A 259 -14.52 -4.42 3.10
CA LEU A 259 -14.11 -3.04 2.89
C LEU A 259 -15.33 -2.16 2.63
N LYS A 260 -15.60 -1.16 3.49
CA LYS A 260 -16.72 -0.22 3.31
C LYS A 260 -16.27 1.23 3.14
N GLY A 261 -15.00 1.41 2.76
CA GLY A 261 -14.31 2.69 2.71
C GLY A 261 -13.52 3.00 4.00
N TYR A 262 -12.88 4.17 4.00
CA TYR A 262 -11.98 4.59 5.06
C TYR A 262 -12.70 5.37 6.17
N PHE A 263 -12.60 4.86 7.39
CA PHE A 263 -13.07 5.49 8.62
C PHE A 263 -12.16 5.08 9.79
N PRO A 264 -12.19 5.78 10.94
CA PRO A 264 -11.38 5.38 12.10
C PRO A 264 -11.61 3.89 12.46
N ARG A 265 -10.52 3.12 12.56
CA ARG A 265 -10.53 1.66 12.80
C ARG A 265 -11.21 0.82 11.72
N TRP A 266 -11.26 1.31 10.47
CA TRP A 266 -11.80 0.53 9.35
C TRP A 266 -11.14 -0.84 9.18
N GLY A 267 -9.83 -0.97 9.47
CA GLY A 267 -9.12 -2.24 9.41
C GLY A 267 -9.73 -3.32 10.31
N ASP A 268 -9.98 -2.99 11.59
CA ASP A 268 -10.66 -3.87 12.55
C ASP A 268 -12.09 -4.22 12.12
N ALA A 269 -12.77 -3.29 11.44
CA ALA A 269 -14.11 -3.53 10.92
C ALA A 269 -14.10 -4.44 9.67
N ALA A 270 -13.08 -4.31 8.82
CA ALA A 270 -12.95 -5.05 7.57
C ALA A 270 -12.67 -6.55 7.78
N VAL A 271 -12.06 -6.92 8.92
CA VAL A 271 -11.68 -8.30 9.25
C VAL A 271 -12.49 -8.90 10.41
N ARG A 272 -13.59 -8.24 10.82
CA ARG A 272 -14.39 -8.67 11.98
C ARG A 272 -15.08 -10.03 11.80
N ASP A 273 -15.41 -10.35 10.56
CA ASP A 273 -15.90 -11.66 10.15
C ASP A 273 -15.22 -12.05 8.83
N HIS A 274 -15.39 -13.30 8.40
CA HIS A 274 -14.69 -13.84 7.25
C HIS A 274 -15.62 -14.30 6.14
N LYS A 275 -16.83 -13.75 6.05
CA LYS A 275 -17.82 -14.12 5.02
C LYS A 275 -17.98 -13.08 3.91
N HIS A 276 -17.21 -12.01 3.93
CA HIS A 276 -17.30 -10.93 2.94
C HIS A 276 -16.19 -11.03 1.91
N PHE A 277 -16.54 -10.74 0.66
CA PHE A 277 -15.59 -10.47 -0.41
C PHE A 277 -15.88 -9.08 -0.96
N SER A 278 -14.86 -8.23 -1.08
CA SER A 278 -14.99 -6.89 -1.67
C SER A 278 -14.23 -6.86 -2.98
N TRP A 279 -14.85 -6.32 -4.03
CA TRP A 279 -14.23 -5.92 -5.30
C TRP A 279 -13.99 -4.41 -5.35
#